data_AF-A0A2A6K8B3-F1
#
_entry.id   AF-A0A2A6K8B3-F1
#
_cell.length_a   1.000
_cell.length_b   1.000
_cell.length_c   1.000
_cell.angle_alpha   90.00
_cell.angle_beta   90.00
_cell.angle_gamma   90.00
#
_symmetry.space_group_name_H-M   'P 1'
#
loop_
_entity.id
_entity.type
_entity.pdbx_description
1 polymer ?
#
loop_
_entity_poly.entity_id
_entity_poly.type
_entity_poly.pdbx_seq_one_letter_code
_entity_poly.pdbx_strand_id
1 'polypeptide(L)'
;MTAVVQEIINSAVTTGPTVLMPQGLNFRRPIDVVNAPAISVDDKRAILAAWASDFYALDSSPALRHIPGTPEPVSIDDVCSALEELDRRYEI
;
A
#
# COMPACT_ATOMS: atom_id res chain seq x y z
N MET A 1 -23.42 -10.34 -15.86
CA MET A 1 -21.97 -10.22 -15.56
C MET A 1 -21.59 -8.77 -15.25
N THR A 2 -22.36 -8.04 -14.43
CA THR A 2 -22.15 -6.59 -14.16
C THR A 2 -22.18 -6.22 -12.68
N ALA A 3 -22.79 -7.05 -11.82
CA ALA A 3 -22.88 -6.77 -10.39
C ALA A 3 -21.51 -6.80 -9.68
N VAL A 4 -20.68 -7.81 -9.96
CA VAL A 4 -19.34 -7.94 -9.35
C VAL A 4 -18.41 -6.80 -9.76
N VAL A 5 -18.43 -6.39 -11.02
CA VAL A 5 -17.60 -5.26 -11.51
C VAL A 5 -18.03 -3.95 -10.85
N GLN A 6 -19.35 -3.72 -10.70
CA GLN A 6 -19.86 -2.53 -10.04
C GLN A 6 -19.53 -2.50 -8.53
N GLU A 7 -19.55 -3.64 -7.88
CA GLU A 7 -19.18 -3.78 -6.47
C GLU A 7 -17.69 -3.48 -6.23
N ILE A 8 -16.81 -3.94 -7.14
CA ILE A 8 -15.38 -3.59 -7.12
C ILE A 8 -15.18 -2.09 -7.30
N ILE A 9 -15.91 -1.46 -8.23
CA ILE A 9 -15.84 -0.01 -8.46
C ILE A 9 -16.31 0.77 -7.22
N ASN A 10 -17.44 0.38 -6.63
CA ASN A 10 -17.98 1.05 -5.44
C ASN A 10 -17.07 0.86 -4.22
N SER A 11 -16.42 -0.30 -4.11
CA SER A 11 -15.44 -0.58 -3.06
C SER A 11 -14.17 0.25 -3.26
N ALA A 12 -13.70 0.44 -4.50
CA ALA A 12 -12.51 1.24 -4.78
C ALA A 12 -12.65 2.71 -4.32
N VAL A 13 -13.87 3.28 -4.37
CA VAL A 13 -14.16 4.64 -3.91
C VAL A 13 -14.04 4.78 -2.39
N THR A 14 -14.33 3.71 -1.64
CA THR A 14 -14.40 3.74 -0.16
C THR A 14 -13.13 3.15 0.49
N THR A 15 -12.58 2.10 -0.11
CA THR A 15 -11.44 1.32 0.37
C THR A 15 -10.11 1.91 -0.11
N GLY A 16 -10.13 2.66 -1.22
CA GLY A 16 -8.96 3.33 -1.76
C GLY A 16 -7.89 2.35 -2.27
N PRO A 17 -6.62 2.77 -2.30
CA PRO A 17 -5.53 1.96 -2.82
C PRO A 17 -5.30 0.60 -2.14
N THR A 18 -5.92 0.35 -0.97
CA THR A 18 -5.87 -0.97 -0.32
C THR A 18 -6.49 -2.10 -1.12
N VAL A 19 -7.24 -1.81 -2.21
CA VAL A 19 -7.67 -2.83 -3.18
C VAL A 19 -6.50 -3.58 -3.82
N LEU A 20 -5.32 -2.97 -3.87
CA LEU A 20 -4.08 -3.57 -4.40
C LEU A 20 -3.46 -4.58 -3.41
N MET A 21 -3.93 -4.63 -2.16
CA MET A 21 -3.31 -5.42 -1.12
C MET A 21 -3.85 -6.86 -1.16
N PRO A 22 -2.98 -7.87 -1.24
CA PRO A 22 -3.43 -9.25 -1.24
C PRO A 22 -4.18 -9.58 0.05
N GLN A 23 -5.37 -10.17 -0.10
CA GLN A 23 -6.22 -10.56 1.02
C GLN A 23 -5.50 -11.62 1.88
N GLY A 24 -5.54 -11.46 3.20
CA GLY A 24 -4.93 -12.40 4.15
C GLY A 24 -3.43 -12.19 4.44
N LEU A 25 -2.76 -11.23 3.78
CA LEU A 25 -1.43 -10.79 4.17
C LEU A 25 -1.53 -9.64 5.20
N ASN A 26 -0.80 -9.77 6.30
CA ASN A 26 -0.74 -8.76 7.35
C ASN A 26 0.56 -7.97 7.23
N PHE A 27 0.54 -6.85 6.51
CA PHE A 27 1.67 -5.92 6.50
C PHE A 27 1.56 -5.00 7.70
N ARG A 28 2.60 -5.00 8.55
CA ARG A 28 2.69 -4.11 9.71
C ARG A 28 3.55 -2.90 9.40
N ARG A 29 4.53 -3.04 8.49
CA ARG A 29 5.47 -2.02 8.07
C ARG A 29 5.63 -2.02 6.55
N PRO A 30 6.03 -0.90 5.92
CA PRO A 30 6.27 -0.85 4.48
C PRO A 30 7.27 -1.90 3.97
N ILE A 31 8.29 -2.21 4.76
CA ILE A 31 9.28 -3.25 4.42
C ILE A 31 8.68 -4.66 4.30
N ASP A 32 7.55 -4.93 4.94
CA ASP A 32 6.88 -6.24 4.86
C ASP A 32 6.35 -6.50 3.44
N VAL A 33 5.95 -5.43 2.71
CA VAL A 33 5.55 -5.50 1.30
C VAL A 33 6.75 -5.91 0.44
N VAL A 34 7.91 -5.30 0.67
CA VAL A 34 9.16 -5.63 -0.04
C VAL A 34 9.55 -7.09 0.18
N ASN A 35 9.41 -7.55 1.43
CA ASN A 35 9.78 -8.91 1.85
C ASN A 35 8.76 -9.97 1.45
N ALA A 36 7.56 -9.61 0.97
CA ALA A 36 6.53 -10.56 0.60
C ALA A 36 6.96 -11.39 -0.63
N PRO A 37 7.19 -12.71 -0.50
CA PRO A 37 7.69 -13.51 -1.62
C PRO A 37 6.61 -13.80 -2.67
N ALA A 38 5.34 -13.73 -2.29
CA ALA A 38 4.20 -14.07 -3.14
C ALA A 38 3.70 -12.90 -4.02
N ILE A 39 4.38 -11.74 -3.99
CA ILE A 39 3.96 -10.52 -4.69
C ILE A 39 5.00 -10.18 -5.75
N SER A 40 4.55 -9.84 -6.96
CA SER A 40 5.44 -9.39 -8.03
C SER A 40 6.11 -8.06 -7.67
N VAL A 41 7.22 -7.74 -8.32
CA VAL A 41 7.95 -6.49 -8.04
C VAL A 41 7.10 -5.27 -8.41
N ASP A 42 6.42 -5.33 -9.56
CA ASP A 42 5.54 -4.27 -10.01
C ASP A 42 4.37 -4.03 -9.04
N ASP A 43 3.75 -5.11 -8.53
CA ASP A 43 2.67 -5.00 -7.54
C ASP A 43 3.18 -4.43 -6.22
N LYS A 44 4.38 -4.82 -5.75
CA LYS A 44 5.01 -4.23 -4.57
C LYS A 44 5.20 -2.73 -4.73
N ARG A 45 5.72 -2.31 -5.90
CA ARG A 45 5.92 -0.89 -6.22
C ARG A 45 4.59 -0.14 -6.27
N ALA A 46 3.56 -0.73 -6.89
CA ALA A 46 2.22 -0.15 -6.96
C ALA A 46 1.60 0.02 -5.56
N ILE A 47 1.69 -1.00 -4.69
CA ILE A 47 1.20 -0.94 -3.30
C ILE A 47 1.93 0.15 -2.52
N LEU A 48 3.26 0.21 -2.58
CA LEU A 48 4.03 1.21 -1.85
C LEU A 48 3.80 2.64 -2.38
N ALA A 49 3.68 2.82 -3.71
CA ALA A 49 3.33 4.11 -4.30
C ALA A 49 1.92 4.57 -3.86
N ALA A 50 0.97 3.63 -3.79
CA ALA A 50 -0.35 3.85 -3.24
C ALA A 50 -0.33 4.31 -1.77
N TRP A 51 0.55 3.73 -0.95
CA TRP A 51 0.75 4.13 0.44
C TRP A 51 1.43 5.50 0.60
N ALA A 52 2.28 5.88 -0.37
CA ALA A 52 2.95 7.18 -0.39
C ALA A 52 2.01 8.34 -0.72
N SER A 53 0.89 8.05 -1.40
CA SER A 53 -0.16 9.01 -1.73
C SER A 53 -0.78 9.64 -0.48
N ASP A 54 -1.31 10.85 -0.64
CA ASP A 54 -2.02 11.57 0.43
C ASP A 54 -3.39 10.96 0.76
N PHE A 55 -3.82 9.92 0.04
CA PHE A 55 -5.10 9.24 0.30
C PHE A 55 -5.23 8.75 1.75
N TYR A 56 -4.13 8.31 2.36
CA TYR A 56 -4.09 7.85 3.75
C TYR A 56 -3.45 8.86 4.71
N ALA A 57 -3.09 10.06 4.26
CA ALA A 57 -2.44 11.06 5.10
C ALA A 57 -3.37 11.51 6.24
N LEU A 58 -2.82 11.66 7.44
CA LEU A 58 -3.57 12.21 8.58
C LEU A 58 -3.68 13.73 8.46
N ASP A 59 -4.89 14.28 8.62
CA ASP A 59 -5.17 15.72 8.47
C ASP A 59 -4.25 16.64 9.29
N SER A 60 -3.98 16.26 10.54
CA SER A 60 -3.12 17.03 11.45
C SER A 60 -1.65 16.65 11.40
N SER A 61 -1.29 15.63 10.62
CA SER A 61 0.07 15.08 10.55
C SER A 61 0.32 14.49 9.17
N PRO A 62 0.46 15.34 8.12
CA PRO A 62 0.56 14.90 6.74
C PRO A 62 1.83 14.13 6.41
N ALA A 63 2.74 13.91 7.38
CA ALA A 63 3.87 13.00 7.28
C ALA A 63 3.52 11.55 7.68
N LEU A 64 2.36 11.32 8.30
CA LEU A 64 1.87 10.00 8.71
C LEU A 64 0.73 9.54 7.81
N ARG A 65 0.70 8.25 7.50
CA ARG A 65 -0.38 7.58 6.78
C ARG A 65 -1.05 6.52 7.64
N HIS A 66 -2.36 6.58 7.75
CA HIS A 66 -3.15 5.56 8.44
C HIS A 66 -3.70 4.54 7.45
N ILE A 67 -2.94 3.46 7.28
CA ILE A 67 -3.20 2.45 6.25
C ILE A 67 -4.02 1.32 6.87
N PRO A 68 -5.18 0.98 6.30
CA PRO A 68 -5.99 -0.16 6.78
C PRO A 68 -5.16 -1.43 6.91
N GLY A 69 -5.21 -2.08 8.08
CA GLY A 69 -4.48 -3.32 8.38
C GLY A 69 -3.10 -3.12 9.02
N THR A 70 -2.55 -1.90 9.03
CA THR A 70 -1.36 -1.58 9.83
C THR A 70 -1.78 -1.30 11.29
N PRO A 71 -0.97 -1.72 12.29
CA PRO A 71 -1.32 -1.52 13.70
C PRO A 71 -1.22 -0.05 14.14
N GLU A 72 -0.38 0.75 13.48
CA GLU A 72 -0.09 2.14 13.80
C GLU A 72 0.15 2.93 12.51
N PRO A 73 -0.04 4.27 12.50
CA PRO A 73 0.29 5.10 11.35
C PRO A 73 1.75 4.93 10.93
N VAL A 74 1.97 4.79 9.62
CA VAL A 74 3.32 4.67 9.03
C VAL A 74 3.81 6.03 8.55
N SER A 75 5.11 6.31 8.66
CA SER A 75 5.66 7.55 8.11
C SER A 75 5.82 7.47 6.60
N ILE A 76 5.70 8.60 5.89
CA ILE A 76 6.04 8.67 4.46
C ILE A 76 7.50 8.28 4.23
N ASP A 77 8.40 8.64 5.14
CA ASP A 77 9.81 8.31 5.06
C ASP A 77 10.05 6.79 5.12
N ASP A 78 9.30 6.05 5.94
CA ASP A 78 9.34 4.58 5.96
C ASP A 78 8.86 3.97 4.63
N VAL A 79 7.85 4.58 4.01
CA VAL A 79 7.33 4.12 2.70
C VAL A 79 8.35 4.40 1.59
N CYS A 80 8.94 5.59 1.57
CA CYS A 80 10.01 5.95 0.63
C CYS A 80 11.25 5.05 0.81
N SER A 81 11.65 4.78 2.06
CA SER A 81 12.75 3.86 2.36
C SER A 81 12.47 2.45 1.83
N ALA A 82 11.23 1.97 1.92
CA ALA A 82 10.84 0.68 1.37
C ALA A 82 10.82 0.66 -0.17
N LEU A 83 10.45 1.77 -0.83
CA LEU A 83 10.56 1.92 -2.29
C LEU A 83 12.03 1.90 -2.73
N GLU A 84 12.89 2.66 -2.07
CA GLU A 84 14.34 2.66 -2.35
C GLU A 84 14.95 1.27 -2.16
N GLU A 85 14.56 0.57 -1.10
CA GLU A 85 14.99 -0.81 -0.86
C GLU A 85 14.51 -1.76 -1.97
N LEU A 86 13.26 -1.61 -2.42
CA LEU A 86 12.71 -2.41 -3.51
C LEU A 86 13.51 -2.19 -4.80
N ASP A 87 13.70 -0.93 -5.18
CA ASP A 87 14.42 -0.54 -6.39
C ASP A 87 15.87 -1.04 -6.35
N ARG A 88 16.53 -0.94 -5.19
CA ARG A 88 17.87 -1.50 -4.98
C ARG A 88 17.93 -3.02 -5.13
N ARG A 89 16.93 -3.78 -4.67
CA ARG A 89 16.92 -5.26 -4.76
C ARG A 89 16.72 -5.78 -6.17
N TYR A 90 16.05 -5.00 -7.02
CA TYR A 90 15.65 -5.42 -8.36
C TYR A 90 16.29 -4.58 -9.49
N GLU A 91 17.22 -3.68 -9.14
CA GLU A 91 17.98 -2.83 -10.06
C GLU A 91 17.07 -2.01 -11.01
N ILE A 92 16.00 -1.43 -10.47
CA ILE A 92 14.98 -0.66 -11.18
C ILE A 92 15.22 0.85 -11.03
#